data_AF-A0A2I0J7K3-F1
#
_entry.id   AF-A0A2I0J7K3-F1
#
_cell.length_a   1.000
_cell.length_b   1.000
_cell.length_c   1.000
_cell.angle_alpha   90.00
_cell.angle_beta   90.00
_cell.angle_gamma   90.00
#
_symmetry.space_group_name_H-M   'P 1'
#
loop_
_entity.id
_entity.type
_entity.pdbx_description
1 polymer ?
#
loop_
_entity_poly.entity_id
_entity_poly.type
_entity_poly.pdbx_seq_one_letter_code
_entity_poly.pdbx_strand_id
1 'polypeptide(L)'
;MTGTRPAAFPMEQHLRLSPDNGAELVDPSSYRWLVGCMLYLTITCPELSYPVHVLSQFMQCPRQPHWDAAIRVLRYLKQNLGRDLLFKPPSTLSLTAYCDSDWATCSQSRRSLSGYFISLGGCPISWKTKRETTVARSLAEAEHRSMASTTATELTFFSRHPSAPRSIYCATTWPHFI
;
A
#
# COMPACT_ATOMS: atom_id res chain seq x y z
N MET A 1 12.39 15.87 -16.80
CA MET A 1 13.27 15.08 -15.90
C MET A 1 13.99 13.98 -16.68
N THR A 2 15.06 14.32 -17.39
CA THR A 2 15.91 13.39 -18.17
C THR A 2 17.27 13.33 -17.47
N GLY A 3 17.52 12.29 -16.65
CA GLY A 3 18.78 12.12 -15.90
C GLY A 3 18.66 11.86 -14.40
N THR A 4 17.49 11.50 -13.88
CA THR A 4 17.30 11.26 -12.43
C THR A 4 17.77 9.88 -12.00
N ARG A 5 18.51 9.80 -10.88
CA ARG A 5 19.00 8.54 -10.29
C ARG A 5 17.83 7.56 -10.04
N PRO A 6 17.93 6.31 -10.52
CA PRO A 6 17.00 5.22 -10.27
C PRO A 6 16.59 5.05 -8.80
N ALA A 7 15.34 4.70 -8.54
CA ALA A 7 14.91 4.20 -7.23
C ALA A 7 14.45 2.76 -7.41
N ALA A 8 15.08 1.81 -6.70
CA ALA A 8 14.78 0.38 -6.84
C ALA A 8 13.45 -0.03 -6.17
N PHE A 9 12.99 0.76 -5.21
CA PHE A 9 11.75 0.56 -4.47
C PHE A 9 11.11 1.94 -4.18
N PRO A 10 9.77 2.00 -4.06
CA PRO A 10 9.06 3.28 -4.07
C PRO A 10 9.25 4.08 -2.77
N MET A 11 9.39 3.41 -1.62
CA MET A 11 9.61 4.05 -0.32
C MET A 11 10.39 3.11 0.61
N GLU A 12 11.27 3.63 1.48
CA GLU A 12 11.97 2.79 2.47
C GLU A 12 11.00 2.41 3.60
N GLN A 13 10.97 1.12 3.98
CA GLN A 13 10.14 0.57 5.06
C GLN A 13 10.34 1.26 6.42
N HIS A 14 11.49 1.90 6.62
CA HIS A 14 11.84 2.59 7.87
C HIS A 14 11.92 4.10 7.73
N LEU A 15 11.48 4.68 6.60
CA LEU A 15 11.45 6.13 6.42
C LEU A 15 10.40 6.75 7.35
N ARG A 16 10.86 7.30 8.47
CA ARG A 16 10.01 8.03 9.40
C ARG A 16 9.87 9.49 8.95
N LEU A 17 8.86 9.74 8.11
CA LEU A 17 8.42 11.09 7.83
C LEU A 17 7.74 11.67 9.08
N SER A 18 8.16 12.89 9.47
CA SER A 18 7.63 13.59 10.64
C SER A 18 6.89 14.84 10.18
N PRO A 19 5.72 15.14 10.77
CA PRO A 19 4.93 16.31 10.39
C PRO A 19 5.67 17.63 10.63
N ASP A 20 6.64 17.65 11.54
CA ASP A 20 7.35 18.84 11.99
C ASP A 20 8.77 18.97 11.43
N ASN A 21 9.17 18.05 10.54
CA ASN A 21 10.54 18.01 10.02
C ASN A 21 10.69 18.79 8.71
N GLY A 22 11.70 19.68 8.66
CA GLY A 22 12.05 20.46 7.49
C GLY A 22 11.18 21.70 7.27
N ALA A 23 11.52 22.47 6.23
CA ALA A 23 10.77 23.67 5.84
C ALA A 23 9.44 23.29 5.17
N GLU A 24 8.42 24.12 5.41
CA GLU A 24 7.14 24.02 4.71
C GLU A 24 7.30 24.27 3.21
N LEU A 25 6.50 23.58 2.40
CA LEU A 25 6.52 23.79 0.96
C LEU A 25 5.92 25.15 0.61
N VAL A 26 6.62 25.89 -0.26
CA VAL A 26 6.15 27.20 -0.77
C VAL A 26 4.83 27.06 -1.53
N ASP A 27 4.68 25.99 -2.33
CA ASP A 27 3.43 25.65 -3.02
C ASP A 27 2.91 24.27 -2.61
N PRO A 28 1.97 24.17 -1.65
CA PRO A 28 1.38 22.89 -1.26
C PRO A 28 0.49 22.28 -2.37
N SER A 29 0.08 23.07 -3.38
CA SER A 29 -0.81 22.61 -4.45
C SER A 29 -0.12 21.58 -5.34
N SER A 30 1.14 21.81 -5.70
CA SER A 30 1.97 20.88 -6.47
C SER A 30 2.08 19.52 -5.78
N TYR A 31 2.26 19.50 -4.45
CA TYR A 31 2.29 18.25 -3.67
C TYR A 31 0.95 17.51 -3.72
N ARG A 32 -0.16 18.23 -3.45
CA ARG A 32 -1.51 17.65 -3.44
C ARG A 32 -1.89 17.08 -4.80
N TRP A 33 -1.57 17.80 -5.88
CA TRP A 33 -1.79 17.35 -7.25
C TRP A 33 -1.02 16.05 -7.53
N LEU A 34 0.27 16.02 -7.20
CA LEU A 34 1.12 14.85 -7.44
C LEU A 34 0.62 13.62 -6.68
N VAL A 35 0.33 13.75 -5.39
CA VAL A 35 -0.19 12.64 -4.58
C VAL A 35 -1.58 12.21 -5.07
N GLY A 36 -2.41 13.14 -5.55
CA GLY A 36 -3.69 12.84 -6.19
C GLY A 36 -3.54 11.99 -7.46
N CYS A 37 -2.58 12.32 -8.33
CA CYS A 37 -2.26 11.50 -9.50
C CYS A 37 -1.78 10.11 -9.10
N MET A 38 -0.92 10.00 -8.08
CA MET A 38 -0.45 8.70 -7.59
C MET A 38 -1.59 7.88 -6.98
N LEU A 39 -2.55 8.52 -6.30
CA LEU A 39 -3.74 7.85 -5.77
C LEU A 39 -4.55 7.18 -6.89
N TYR A 40 -4.73 7.86 -8.02
CA TYR A 40 -5.36 7.26 -9.19
C TYR A 40 -4.57 6.06 -9.74
N LEU A 41 -3.24 6.17 -9.81
CA LEU A 41 -2.38 5.07 -10.27
C LEU A 41 -2.42 3.84 -9.35
N THR A 42 -2.77 3.98 -8.06
CA THR A 42 -2.89 2.82 -7.16
C THR A 42 -3.92 1.79 -7.62
N ILE A 43 -4.85 2.17 -8.51
CA ILE A 43 -5.86 1.28 -9.10
C ILE A 43 -5.21 0.24 -10.04
N THR A 44 -4.08 0.56 -10.67
CA THR A 44 -3.36 -0.34 -11.58
C THR A 44 -1.97 -0.75 -11.07
N CYS A 45 -1.45 -0.06 -10.05
CA CYS A 45 -0.13 -0.29 -9.48
C CYS A 45 -0.24 -0.56 -7.97
N PRO A 46 -0.47 -1.82 -7.53
CA PRO A 46 -0.61 -2.18 -6.11
C PRO A 46 0.61 -1.80 -5.27
N GLU A 47 1.79 -1.83 -5.86
CA GLU A 47 3.05 -1.41 -5.26
C GLU A 47 3.07 0.05 -4.76
N LEU A 48 2.16 0.91 -5.25
CA LEU A 48 2.04 2.29 -4.81
C LEU A 48 1.15 2.50 -3.60
N SER A 49 0.34 1.50 -3.20
CA SER A 49 -0.66 1.68 -2.14
C SER A 49 -0.03 2.15 -0.82
N TYR A 50 1.07 1.53 -0.40
CA TYR A 50 1.77 1.93 0.83
C TYR A 50 2.42 3.33 0.73
N PRO A 51 3.28 3.63 -0.27
CA PRO A 51 3.86 4.97 -0.41
C PRO A 51 2.82 6.09 -0.47
N VAL A 52 1.74 5.89 -1.24
CA VAL A 52 0.67 6.89 -1.37
C VAL A 52 -0.09 7.04 -0.06
N HIS A 53 -0.34 5.93 0.66
CA HIS A 53 -0.95 6.00 1.98
C HIS A 53 -0.14 6.89 2.93
N VAL A 54 1.19 6.72 2.98
CA VAL A 54 2.07 7.55 3.83
C VAL A 54 2.05 9.01 3.40
N LEU A 55 2.25 9.30 2.11
CA LEU A 55 2.27 10.67 1.58
C LEU A 55 0.94 11.40 1.80
N SER A 56 -0.19 10.69 1.70
CA SER A 56 -1.52 11.28 1.91
C SER A 56 -1.74 11.82 3.33
N GLN A 57 -0.95 11.37 4.33
CA GLN A 57 -1.03 11.85 5.70
C GLN A 57 -0.58 13.31 5.85
N PHE A 58 0.24 13.81 4.92
CA PHE A 58 0.88 15.13 5.00
C PHE A 58 0.27 16.16 4.02
N MET A 59 -0.95 15.93 3.55
CA MET A 59 -1.64 16.80 2.58
C MET A 59 -1.99 18.20 3.13
N GLN A 60 -2.19 18.31 4.44
CA GLN A 60 -2.57 19.58 5.08
C GLN A 60 -1.41 20.58 5.03
N CYS A 61 -0.25 20.20 5.58
CA CYS A 61 0.98 21.01 5.60
C CYS A 61 2.15 20.18 5.06
N PRO A 62 2.32 20.08 3.72
CA PRO A 62 3.46 19.37 3.15
C PRO A 62 4.76 20.15 3.40
N ARG A 63 5.86 19.40 3.53
CA ARG A 63 7.20 19.91 3.83
C ARG A 63 8.20 19.35 2.84
N GLN A 64 9.40 19.92 2.79
CA GLN A 64 10.44 19.51 1.84
C GLN A 64 10.73 17.99 1.87
N PRO A 65 10.83 17.33 3.04
CA PRO A 65 11.04 15.88 3.09
C PRO A 65 9.87 15.07 2.49
N HIS A 66 8.64 15.57 2.59
CA HIS A 66 7.47 14.94 2.00
C HIS A 66 7.51 15.04 0.47
N TRP A 67 7.91 16.20 -0.05
CA TRP A 67 8.08 16.40 -1.48
C TRP A 67 9.19 15.52 -2.05
N ASP A 68 10.34 15.43 -1.38
CA ASP A 68 11.45 14.59 -1.82
C ASP A 68 11.07 13.10 -1.86
N ALA A 69 10.27 12.66 -0.87
CA ALA A 69 9.69 11.32 -0.85
C ALA A 69 8.71 11.09 -2.02
N ALA A 70 7.83 12.05 -2.33
CA ALA A 70 6.95 11.97 -3.49
C ALA A 70 7.73 11.91 -4.81
N ILE A 71 8.77 12.73 -4.98
CA ILE A 71 9.63 12.68 -6.16
C ILE A 71 10.38 11.35 -6.27
N ARG A 72 10.75 10.71 -5.16
CA ARG A 72 11.32 9.34 -5.18
C ARG A 72 10.32 8.32 -5.74
N VAL A 73 9.05 8.36 -5.30
CA VAL A 73 8.00 7.48 -5.85
C VAL A 73 7.82 7.72 -7.34
N LEU A 74 7.83 8.99 -7.79
CA LEU A 74 7.74 9.31 -9.22
C LEU A 74 8.94 8.77 -10.02
N ARG A 75 10.15 8.82 -9.45
CA ARG A 75 11.34 8.23 -10.05
C ARG A 75 11.22 6.71 -10.17
N TYR A 76 10.71 6.04 -9.15
CA TYR A 76 10.42 4.60 -9.20
C TYR A 76 9.43 4.28 -10.32
N LEU A 77 8.33 5.04 -10.40
CA LEU A 77 7.30 4.82 -11.42
C LEU A 77 7.85 4.94 -12.83
N LYS A 78 8.68 5.97 -13.09
CA LYS A 78 9.30 6.18 -14.40
C LYS A 78 10.12 4.96 -14.86
N GLN A 79 10.68 4.19 -13.93
CA GLN A 79 11.47 2.99 -14.26
C GLN A 79 10.63 1.75 -14.46
N ASN A 80 9.45 1.70 -13.85
CA ASN A 80 8.57 0.54 -13.85
C ASN A 80 7.31 0.73 -14.71
N LEU A 81 7.30 1.72 -15.62
CA LEU A 81 6.18 2.03 -16.54
C LEU A 81 5.70 0.87 -17.44
N GLY A 82 6.34 -0.32 -17.39
CA GLY A 82 5.97 -1.50 -18.17
C GLY A 82 5.67 -2.76 -17.35
N ARG A 83 5.55 -2.67 -16.01
CA ARG A 83 5.01 -3.77 -15.20
C ARG A 83 3.49 -3.69 -15.16
N ASP A 84 2.87 -3.94 -16.30
CA ASP A 84 1.41 -4.05 -16.36
C ASP A 84 0.94 -5.27 -15.56
N LEU A 85 -0.24 -5.15 -14.94
CA LEU A 85 -0.93 -6.28 -14.32
C LEU A 85 -1.22 -7.32 -15.41
N LEU A 86 -0.40 -8.37 -15.46
CA LEU A 86 -0.59 -9.46 -16.42
C LEU A 86 -1.77 -10.32 -15.97
N PHE A 87 -2.93 -10.07 -16.57
CA PHE A 87 -4.09 -10.95 -16.44
C PHE A 87 -3.91 -12.17 -17.35
N LYS A 88 -3.59 -13.32 -16.75
CA LYS A 88 -3.60 -14.61 -17.45
C LYS A 88 -4.95 -15.29 -17.23
N PRO A 89 -5.55 -15.92 -18.25
CA PRO A 89 -6.78 -16.68 -18.04
C PRO A 89 -6.52 -17.74 -16.96
N PRO A 90 -7.29 -17.73 -15.85
CA PRO A 90 -7.03 -18.62 -14.74
C PRO A 90 -7.35 -20.06 -15.16
N SER A 91 -6.42 -20.99 -14.96
CA SER A 91 -6.67 -22.43 -15.16
C SER A 91 -7.64 -23.00 -14.11
N THR A 92 -7.70 -22.35 -12.94
CA THR A 92 -8.57 -22.69 -11.81
C THR A 92 -9.08 -21.40 -11.14
N LEU A 93 -10.37 -21.35 -10.81
CA LEU A 93 -10.98 -20.22 -10.08
C LEU A 93 -10.73 -20.35 -8.56
N SER A 94 -9.45 -20.30 -8.15
CA SER A 94 -9.08 -20.30 -6.72
C SER A 94 -8.95 -18.87 -6.20
N LEU A 95 -9.61 -18.55 -5.09
CA LEU A 95 -9.52 -17.24 -4.45
C LEU A 95 -8.43 -17.29 -3.37
N THR A 96 -7.39 -16.48 -3.56
CA THR A 96 -6.26 -16.40 -2.64
C THR A 96 -6.15 -14.99 -2.09
N ALA A 97 -6.20 -14.85 -0.77
CA ALA A 97 -5.99 -13.59 -0.08
C ALA A 97 -4.73 -13.65 0.77
N TYR A 98 -3.93 -12.59 0.68
CA TYR A 98 -2.81 -12.33 1.53
C TYR A 98 -3.15 -11.13 2.41
N CYS A 99 -2.89 -11.25 3.70
CA CYS A 99 -2.99 -10.14 4.63
C CYS A 99 -1.65 -9.97 5.34
N ASP A 100 -1.30 -8.71 5.58
CA ASP A 100 -0.11 -8.34 6.31
C ASP A 100 -0.46 -7.21 7.30
N SER A 101 0.29 -7.10 8.38
CA SER A 101 0.14 -6.00 9.31
C SER A 101 1.44 -5.63 10.00
N ASP A 102 1.78 -4.35 9.96
CA ASP A 102 2.91 -3.84 10.71
C ASP A 102 2.43 -3.26 12.05
N TRP A 103 3.06 -3.67 13.15
CA TRP A 103 2.73 -3.18 14.49
C TRP A 103 3.36 -1.82 14.79
N ALA A 104 2.54 -0.88 15.25
CA ALA A 104 2.96 0.43 15.77
C ALA A 104 3.85 1.28 14.85
N THR A 105 3.76 1.08 13.54
CA THR A 105 4.59 1.70 12.50
C THR A 105 4.33 3.20 12.35
N CYS A 106 3.10 3.64 12.60
CA CYS A 106 2.78 5.06 12.57
C CYS A 106 3.37 5.75 13.81
N SER A 107 4.47 6.49 13.64
CA SER A 107 5.18 7.22 14.70
C SER A 107 4.26 8.14 15.51
N GLN A 108 3.28 8.77 14.85
CA GLN A 108 2.38 9.75 15.46
C GLN A 108 1.24 9.13 16.28
N SER A 109 0.70 7.99 15.83
CA SER A 109 -0.50 7.40 16.44
C SER A 109 -0.26 6.06 17.14
N ARG A 110 0.93 5.45 16.93
CA ARG A 110 1.29 4.08 17.33
C ARG A 110 0.31 3.02 16.84
N ARG A 111 -0.54 3.35 15.86
CA ARG A 111 -1.50 2.44 15.24
C ARG A 111 -0.81 1.59 14.19
N SER A 112 -1.29 0.36 14.06
CA SER A 112 -0.82 -0.59 13.05
C SER A 112 -1.28 -0.17 11.65
N LEU A 113 -0.51 -0.58 10.65
CA LEU A 113 -0.90 -0.53 9.24
C LEU A 113 -1.24 -1.94 8.83
N SER A 114 -2.45 -2.16 8.31
CA SER A 114 -2.91 -3.44 7.78
C SER A 114 -3.03 -3.34 6.28
N GLY A 115 -2.49 -4.32 5.57
CA GLY A 115 -2.58 -4.46 4.12
C GLY A 115 -3.26 -5.76 3.73
N TYR A 116 -3.97 -5.75 2.62
CA TYR A 116 -4.43 -6.98 1.98
C TYR A 116 -4.23 -6.93 0.47
N PHE A 117 -4.12 -8.13 -0.11
CA PHE A 117 -4.04 -8.36 -1.54
C PHE A 117 -4.79 -9.65 -1.86
N ILE A 118 -5.72 -9.57 -2.80
CA ILE A 118 -6.60 -10.66 -3.19
C ILE A 118 -6.39 -10.94 -4.66
N SER A 119 -6.22 -12.21 -4.98
CA SER A 119 -6.06 -12.71 -6.34
C SER A 119 -7.04 -13.85 -6.62
N LEU A 120 -7.48 -13.95 -7.87
CA LEU A 120 -8.34 -15.01 -8.40
C LEU A 120 -7.58 -15.76 -9.48
N GLY A 121 -7.23 -17.02 -9.22
CA GLY A 121 -6.48 -17.86 -10.15
C GLY A 121 -5.15 -17.24 -10.61
N GLY A 122 -4.47 -16.54 -9.72
CA GLY A 122 -3.22 -15.83 -9.99
C GLY A 122 -3.38 -14.41 -10.56
N CYS A 123 -4.61 -13.98 -10.87
CA CYS A 123 -4.88 -12.60 -11.28
C CYS A 123 -5.23 -11.71 -10.08
N PRO A 124 -4.55 -10.57 -9.87
CA PRO A 124 -4.91 -9.62 -8.81
C PRO A 124 -6.29 -9.00 -9.07
N ILE A 125 -7.14 -8.98 -8.06
CA ILE A 125 -8.51 -8.44 -8.16
C ILE A 125 -8.78 -7.27 -7.21
N SER A 126 -8.14 -7.25 -6.03
CA SER A 126 -8.38 -6.22 -5.03
C SER A 126 -7.18 -6.14 -4.08
N TRP A 127 -6.79 -4.93 -3.71
CA TRP A 127 -5.73 -4.69 -2.75
C TRP A 127 -5.95 -3.36 -2.06
N LYS A 128 -5.42 -3.25 -0.84
CA LYS A 128 -5.53 -2.01 -0.06
C LYS A 128 -4.54 -2.01 1.08
N THR A 129 -4.09 -0.82 1.43
CA THR A 129 -3.38 -0.54 2.68
C THR A 129 -4.19 0.44 3.51
N LYS A 130 -4.38 0.12 4.79
CA LYS A 130 -5.23 0.88 5.71
C LYS A 130 -4.54 1.03 7.06
N ARG A 131 -4.61 2.23 7.63
CA ARG A 131 -4.27 2.46 9.04
C ARG A 131 -5.41 2.00 9.93
N GLU A 132 -5.08 1.19 10.94
CA GLU A 132 -6.07 0.74 11.90
C GLU A 132 -6.62 1.91 12.73
N THR A 133 -7.87 1.78 13.16
CA THR A 133 -8.51 2.79 14.02
C THR A 133 -8.07 2.65 15.47
N THR A 134 -7.80 1.42 15.90
CA THR A 134 -7.38 1.06 17.26
C THR A 134 -5.91 0.68 17.29
N VAL A 135 -5.25 0.95 18.43
CA VAL A 135 -3.87 0.52 18.66
C VAL A 135 -3.88 -0.97 19.03
N ALA A 136 -3.03 -1.77 18.39
CA ALA A 136 -2.80 -3.15 18.78
C ALA A 136 -1.71 -3.21 19.86
N ARG A 137 -1.88 -4.10 20.84
CA ARG A 137 -0.97 -4.30 21.97
C ARG A 137 0.11 -5.35 21.66
N SER A 138 -0.07 -6.14 20.60
CA SER A 138 0.91 -7.09 20.09
C SER A 138 0.84 -7.21 18.55
N LEU A 139 1.89 -7.76 17.94
CA LEU A 139 1.91 -8.13 16.52
C LEU A 139 0.80 -9.14 16.20
N ALA A 140 0.64 -10.18 17.03
CA ALA A 140 -0.40 -11.19 16.84
C ALA A 140 -1.82 -10.60 16.84
N GLU A 141 -2.09 -9.60 17.69
CA GLU A 141 -3.37 -8.89 17.69
C GLU A 141 -3.57 -8.04 16.43
N ALA A 142 -2.50 -7.41 15.93
CA ALA A 142 -2.54 -6.66 14.67
C ALA A 142 -2.82 -7.58 13.48
N GLU A 143 -2.12 -8.72 13.40
CA GLU A 143 -2.29 -9.72 12.35
C GLU A 143 -3.70 -10.31 12.38
N HIS A 144 -4.19 -10.66 13.57
CA HIS A 144 -5.55 -11.17 13.74
C HIS A 144 -6.62 -10.16 13.31
N ARG A 145 -6.43 -8.87 13.63
CA ARG A 145 -7.35 -7.80 13.17
C ARG A 145 -7.31 -7.61 11.66
N SER A 146 -6.12 -7.66 11.05
CA SER A 146 -5.94 -7.57 9.59
C SER A 146 -6.65 -8.73 8.88
N MET A 147 -6.48 -9.96 9.38
CA MET A 147 -7.20 -11.15 8.90
C MET A 147 -8.72 -10.98 9.02
N ALA A 148 -9.21 -10.58 10.19
CA ALA A 148 -10.64 -10.41 10.43
C ALA A 148 -11.24 -9.35 9.50
N SER A 149 -10.57 -8.21 9.32
CA SER A 149 -11.02 -7.14 8.41
C SER A 149 -11.08 -7.63 6.96
N THR A 150 -10.02 -8.29 6.48
CA THR A 150 -9.92 -8.79 5.10
C THR A 150 -11.00 -9.84 4.82
N THR A 151 -11.25 -10.71 5.79
CA THR A 151 -12.26 -11.78 5.67
C THR A 151 -13.68 -11.21 5.68
N ALA A 152 -13.97 -10.32 6.63
CA ALA A 152 -15.32 -9.80 6.83
C ALA A 152 -15.81 -8.94 5.66
N THR A 153 -14.97 -8.07 5.10
CA THR A 153 -15.41 -7.13 4.06
C THR A 153 -15.25 -7.67 2.65
N GLU A 154 -14.05 -8.13 2.30
CA GLU A 154 -13.69 -8.42 0.91
C GLU A 154 -14.00 -9.86 0.54
N LEU A 155 -13.53 -10.82 1.36
CA LEU A 155 -13.79 -12.23 1.05
C LEU A 155 -15.27 -12.56 1.13
N THR A 156 -16.02 -12.03 2.09
CA THR A 156 -17.47 -12.22 2.14
C THR A 156 -18.17 -11.70 0.88
N PHE A 157 -17.73 -10.56 0.34
CA PHE A 157 -18.28 -9.99 -0.90
C PHE A 157 -18.03 -10.90 -2.11
N PHE A 158 -16.78 -11.32 -2.33
CA PHE A 158 -16.42 -12.23 -3.43
C PHE A 158 -16.94 -13.67 -3.22
N SER A 159 -17.26 -14.04 -1.98
CA SER A 159 -17.74 -15.38 -1.60
C SER A 159 -19.22 -15.64 -1.90
N ARG A 160 -19.98 -14.67 -2.40
CA ARG A 160 -21.37 -14.91 -2.85
C ARG A 160 -21.45 -15.93 -4.00
N HIS A 161 -20.32 -16.24 -4.66
CA HIS A 161 -20.21 -17.39 -5.55
C HIS A 161 -19.77 -18.68 -4.80
N PRO A 162 -20.56 -19.77 -4.85
CA PRO A 162 -20.38 -20.93 -3.94
C PRO A 162 -19.19 -21.86 -4.23
N SER A 163 -18.47 -21.70 -5.34
CA SER A 163 -17.67 -22.81 -5.93
C SER A 163 -16.14 -22.63 -5.94
N ALA A 164 -15.60 -21.53 -5.40
CA ALA A 164 -14.15 -21.28 -5.39
C ALA A 164 -13.49 -21.75 -4.07
N PRO A 165 -12.47 -22.64 -4.11
CA PRO A 165 -11.65 -22.93 -2.93
C PRO A 165 -10.96 -21.65 -2.44
N ARG A 166 -10.90 -21.50 -1.11
CA ARG A 166 -10.44 -20.27 -0.43
C ARG A 166 -9.16 -20.55 0.33
N SER A 167 -8.17 -19.70 0.15
CA SER A 167 -6.92 -19.75 0.92
C SER A 167 -6.61 -18.34 1.42
N ILE A 168 -6.52 -18.18 2.74
CA ILE A 168 -6.07 -16.94 3.37
C ILE A 168 -4.69 -17.22 3.94
N TYR A 169 -3.72 -16.44 3.52
CA TYR A 169 -2.35 -16.53 4.00
C TYR A 169 -2.04 -15.29 4.85
N CYS A 170 -1.68 -15.52 6.11
CA CYS A 170 -1.00 -14.55 6.95
C CYS A 170 0.50 -14.82 6.78
N ALA A 171 1.21 -13.95 6.07
CA ALA A 171 2.58 -14.25 5.67
C ALA A 171 3.54 -13.12 6.07
N THR A 172 4.45 -13.44 6.98
CA THR A 172 5.80 -12.86 7.07
C THR A 172 6.71 -13.27 5.90
N THR A 173 6.16 -13.96 4.89
CA THR A 173 6.85 -14.45 3.68
C THR A 173 6.18 -13.88 2.43
N TRP A 174 6.32 -12.58 2.24
CA TRP A 174 6.07 -11.91 0.97
C TRP A 174 7.39 -11.79 0.19
N PRO A 175 7.51 -12.36 -1.02
CA PRO A 175 8.64 -12.05 -1.89
C PRO A 175 8.29 -10.81 -2.72
N HIS A 176 8.98 -9.70 -2.42
CA HIS A 176 9.27 -8.61 -3.36
C HIS A 176 8.19 -7.56 -3.71
N PHE A 177 7.41 -7.04 -2.76
CA PHE A 177 6.59 -5.83 -3.02
C PHE A 177 6.54 -4.79 -1.90
N ILE A 178 7.54 -4.78 -1.01
CA ILE A 178 7.89 -3.60 -0.21
C ILE A 178 9.39 -3.35 -0.33
#